data_AF-A0A2D8MG37-F1
#
_entry.id   AF-A0A2D8MG37-F1
#
_cell.length_a   1.000
_cell.length_b   1.000
_cell.length_c   1.000
_cell.angle_alpha   90.00
_cell.angle_beta   90.00
_cell.angle_gamma   90.00
#
_symmetry.space_group_name_H-M   'P 1'
#
loop_
_entity.id
_entity.type
_entity.pdbx_description
1 polymer ?
#
loop_
_entity_poly.entity_id
_entity_poly.type
_entity_poly.pdbx_seq_one_letter_code
_entity_poly.pdbx_strand_id
1 'polypeptide(L)'
;MRKIFIPEPGVCRDDVFLTPNPDNLVGGADDDIFEGTRVRLQAGDIIVGGGGTDTLRFTETSMSFDETKLAPISGIEQIDMPNVSGQAFIRLSVASVLQSDTDTLELVLNAAALTLNTAAVGESGRVVVRTTGLVTLHHEGDQYVTVSDLVNGNVQGNIKNDTIRGGAGHDVLHGGDGADTLAGNGGNDVLEGNAGSDILIAGSGNDRLSGGAGSDVYVLDMDDGAVSVTTLVDYHEANALEYIDLRAMTGVTGLDTLTIADDGAGNATINFGSHSIVVEGVAAAS
;
A
#
# COMPACT_ATOMS: atom_id res chain seq x y z
N MET A 1 17.33 -28.67 27.91
CA MET A 1 18.60 -28.56 27.18
C MET A 1 18.42 -27.43 26.17
N ARG A 2 19.17 -26.34 26.30
CA ARG A 2 19.18 -25.25 25.31
C ARG A 2 19.95 -25.75 24.09
N LYS A 3 19.28 -25.92 22.95
CA LYS A 3 19.98 -26.06 21.66
C LYS A 3 20.25 -24.64 21.18
N ILE A 4 21.48 -24.17 21.41
CA ILE A 4 22.03 -23.06 20.65
C ILE A 4 22.36 -23.67 19.29
N PHE A 5 21.63 -23.28 18.26
CA PHE A 5 22.02 -23.58 16.89
C PHE A 5 23.11 -22.56 16.53
N ILE A 6 24.32 -23.04 16.26
CA ILE A 6 25.39 -22.22 15.67
C ILE A 6 25.57 -22.78 14.27
N PRO A 7 25.12 -22.10 13.20
CA PRO A 7 25.28 -22.60 11.85
C PRO A 7 26.76 -22.59 11.45
N GLU A 8 27.17 -23.58 10.64
CA GLU A 8 28.48 -23.57 10.00
C GLU A 8 28.52 -22.47 8.93
N PRO A 9 29.65 -21.75 8.78
CA PRO A 9 29.75 -20.69 7.78
C PRO A 9 29.65 -21.26 6.36
N GLY A 10 28.59 -20.87 5.63
CA GLY A 10 28.46 -21.09 4.19
C GLY A 10 27.34 -22.03 3.71
N VAL A 11 26.32 -22.34 4.53
CA VAL A 11 25.12 -23.07 4.07
C VAL A 11 23.85 -22.28 4.40
N CYS A 12 23.31 -21.60 3.38
CA CYS A 12 22.03 -20.90 3.38
C CYS A 12 20.85 -21.90 3.36
N ARG A 13 20.54 -22.53 4.51
CA ARG A 13 19.37 -23.44 4.59
C ARG A 13 18.82 -23.67 6.00
N ASP A 14 18.55 -22.62 6.77
CA ASP A 14 17.92 -22.78 8.07
C ASP A 14 16.50 -22.16 8.06
N ASP A 15 15.53 -22.86 7.46
CA ASP A 15 14.13 -22.67 7.87
C ASP A 15 14.05 -23.12 9.35
N VAL A 16 13.91 -22.16 10.27
CA VAL A 16 13.89 -22.45 11.71
C VAL A 16 12.45 -22.56 12.19
N PHE A 17 12.07 -23.74 12.69
CA PHE A 17 10.68 -24.02 13.05
C PHE A 17 10.35 -23.66 14.51
N LEU A 18 9.24 -22.95 14.70
CA LEU A 18 8.66 -22.73 16.03
C LEU A 18 8.19 -24.07 16.63
N THR A 19 8.46 -24.25 17.91
CA THR A 19 8.08 -25.41 18.70
C THR A 19 6.92 -25.08 19.64
N PRO A 20 6.33 -26.08 20.34
CA PRO A 20 5.33 -25.81 21.36
C PRO A 20 5.88 -25.18 22.65
N ASN A 21 7.20 -25.16 22.83
CA ASN A 21 7.87 -24.62 24.01
C ASN A 21 8.51 -23.26 23.68
N PRO A 22 8.85 -22.44 24.69
CA PRO A 22 9.58 -21.19 24.47
C PRO A 22 10.83 -21.39 23.62
N ASP A 23 10.87 -20.71 22.49
CA ASP A 23 11.97 -20.74 21.53
C ASP A 23 12.92 -19.56 21.73
N ASN A 24 14.19 -19.72 21.35
CA ASN A 24 15.18 -18.65 21.31
C ASN A 24 15.94 -18.77 19.99
N LEU A 25 15.36 -18.19 18.95
CA LEU A 25 15.81 -18.26 17.57
C LEU A 25 16.47 -16.94 17.22
N VAL A 26 17.69 -17.00 16.69
CA VAL A 26 18.48 -15.83 16.32
C VAL A 26 19.08 -16.11 14.96
N GLY A 27 18.71 -15.30 13.98
CA GLY A 27 19.24 -15.32 12.64
C GLY A 27 20.58 -14.59 12.53
N GLY A 28 21.11 -14.59 11.32
CA GLY A 28 22.43 -14.15 10.94
C GLY A 28 22.44 -12.76 10.32
N ALA A 29 23.17 -12.62 9.21
CA ALA A 29 23.25 -11.39 8.41
C ALA A 29 22.68 -11.58 6.99
N ASP A 30 22.08 -12.75 6.77
CA ASP A 30 21.47 -13.17 5.51
C ASP A 30 19.94 -13.22 5.72
N ASP A 31 19.17 -13.29 4.64
CA ASP A 31 17.71 -13.40 4.72
C ASP A 31 17.28 -14.73 5.37
N ASP A 32 16.78 -14.69 6.61
CA ASP A 32 16.38 -15.86 7.38
C ASP A 32 14.86 -16.11 7.35
N ILE A 33 14.46 -17.37 7.54
CA ILE A 33 13.05 -17.78 7.58
C ILE A 33 12.76 -18.49 8.90
N PHE A 34 11.86 -17.92 9.69
CA PHE A 34 11.30 -18.51 10.89
C PHE A 34 9.89 -19.02 10.58
N GLU A 35 9.66 -20.33 10.60
CA GLU A 35 8.39 -20.92 10.18
C GLU A 35 7.61 -21.52 11.36
N GLY A 36 6.30 -21.29 11.41
CA GLY A 36 5.47 -21.96 12.40
C GLY A 36 3.98 -21.76 12.22
N THR A 37 3.26 -21.89 13.33
CA THR A 37 1.85 -21.54 13.41
C THR A 37 1.67 -20.40 14.39
N ARG A 38 0.61 -19.60 14.24
CA ARG A 38 0.22 -18.53 15.16
C ARG A 38 0.06 -19.02 16.60
N VAL A 39 -0.32 -20.28 16.78
CA VAL A 39 -0.42 -20.92 18.11
C VAL A 39 0.94 -21.22 18.71
N ARG A 40 1.95 -21.49 17.88
CA ARG A 40 3.31 -21.75 18.33
C ARG A 40 4.08 -20.47 18.68
N LEU A 41 3.77 -19.33 18.05
CA LEU A 41 4.31 -18.04 18.48
C LEU A 41 3.67 -17.61 19.81
N GLN A 42 4.44 -17.71 20.88
CA GLN A 42 4.05 -17.48 22.27
C GLN A 42 4.84 -16.31 22.87
N ALA A 43 4.28 -15.69 23.92
CA ALA A 43 4.92 -14.58 24.62
C ALA A 43 6.27 -14.92 25.28
N GLY A 44 6.61 -16.21 25.42
CA GLY A 44 7.89 -16.67 25.96
C GLY A 44 8.98 -16.84 24.91
N ASP A 45 8.66 -16.68 23.62
CA ASP A 45 9.60 -16.83 22.54
C ASP A 45 10.50 -15.60 22.43
N ILE A 46 11.67 -15.79 21.81
CA ILE A 46 12.57 -14.75 21.36
C ILE A 46 12.93 -15.11 19.93
N ILE A 47 12.55 -14.24 18.99
CA ILE A 47 12.90 -14.39 17.57
C ILE A 47 13.61 -13.11 17.14
N VAL A 48 14.86 -13.25 16.72
CA VAL A 48 15.68 -12.14 16.24
C VAL A 48 16.08 -12.47 14.81
N GLY A 49 15.68 -11.67 13.82
CA GLY A 49 16.08 -11.89 12.42
C GLY A 49 17.56 -11.62 12.22
N GLY A 50 18.04 -10.44 12.62
CA GLY A 50 19.45 -10.09 12.49
C GLY A 50 19.60 -9.06 11.39
N GLY A 51 20.58 -9.21 10.51
CA GLY A 51 20.68 -8.37 9.32
C GLY A 51 20.14 -9.12 8.11
N GLY A 52 19.61 -8.40 7.11
CA GLY A 52 19.00 -9.01 5.93
C GLY A 52 17.54 -8.58 5.81
N THR A 53 16.76 -9.32 5.02
CA THR A 53 15.30 -9.23 4.98
C THR A 53 14.73 -10.53 5.55
N ASP A 54 14.31 -10.48 6.81
CA ASP A 54 13.94 -11.67 7.55
C ASP A 54 12.43 -11.92 7.51
N THR A 55 12.06 -13.20 7.45
CA THR A 55 10.66 -13.63 7.29
C THR A 55 10.18 -14.47 8.47
N LEU A 56 9.07 -14.04 9.08
CA LEU A 56 8.24 -14.92 9.90
C LEU A 56 7.11 -15.50 9.05
N ARG A 57 7.17 -16.80 8.78
CA ARG A 57 6.18 -17.52 7.97
C ARG A 57 5.18 -18.28 8.84
N PHE A 58 3.89 -18.02 8.60
CA PHE A 58 2.79 -18.79 9.16
C PHE A 58 2.19 -19.77 8.15
N THR A 59 2.00 -21.01 8.58
CA THR A 59 1.56 -22.10 7.71
C THR A 59 0.05 -22.35 7.71
N GLU A 60 -0.71 -21.61 8.52
CA GLU A 60 -2.16 -21.78 8.64
C GLU A 60 -2.95 -21.28 7.42
N THR A 61 -4.15 -21.84 7.24
CA THR A 61 -5.07 -21.46 6.16
C THR A 61 -6.02 -20.31 6.52
N SER A 62 -6.03 -19.92 7.79
CA SER A 62 -6.70 -18.73 8.30
C SER A 62 -5.77 -18.00 9.25
N MET A 63 -5.80 -16.67 9.20
CA MET A 63 -4.96 -15.85 10.06
C MET A 63 -5.76 -14.75 10.74
N SER A 64 -5.64 -14.68 12.06
CA SER A 64 -6.10 -13.50 12.79
C SER A 64 -5.25 -13.27 14.03
N PHE A 65 -4.70 -12.07 14.14
CA PHE A 65 -3.91 -11.65 15.29
C PHE A 65 -3.95 -10.13 15.50
N ASP A 66 -3.57 -9.75 16.71
CA ASP A 66 -3.41 -8.36 17.13
C ASP A 66 -1.92 -8.03 17.37
N GLU A 67 -1.66 -6.78 17.75
CA GLU A 67 -0.32 -6.26 17.99
C GLU A 67 0.47 -7.06 19.03
N THR A 68 -0.19 -7.75 19.97
CA THR A 68 0.48 -8.52 21.03
C THR A 68 1.09 -9.81 20.51
N LYS A 69 0.59 -10.34 19.40
CA LYS A 69 1.11 -11.57 18.79
C LYS A 69 2.54 -11.40 18.28
N LEU A 70 2.90 -10.21 17.83
CA LEU A 70 4.23 -9.90 17.31
C LEU A 70 5.19 -9.38 18.39
N ALA A 71 4.79 -9.31 19.67
CA ALA A 71 5.70 -8.89 20.74
C ALA A 71 7.01 -9.71 20.88
N PRO A 72 7.06 -11.01 20.53
CA PRO A 72 8.30 -11.82 20.66
C PRO A 72 9.37 -11.61 19.59
N ILE A 73 9.10 -10.79 18.56
CA ILE A 73 9.98 -10.68 17.37
C ILE A 73 10.74 -9.36 17.33
N SER A 74 11.91 -9.38 16.70
CA SER A 74 12.72 -8.20 16.38
C SER A 74 13.57 -8.46 15.14
N GLY A 75 13.80 -7.43 14.33
CA GLY A 75 14.49 -7.51 13.05
C GLY A 75 13.76 -8.42 12.06
N ILE A 76 12.43 -8.38 12.01
CA ILE A 76 11.64 -9.14 11.02
C ILE A 76 10.94 -8.18 10.08
N GLU A 77 11.24 -8.24 8.80
CA GLU A 77 10.72 -7.35 7.76
C GLU A 77 9.44 -7.90 7.12
N GLN A 78 9.28 -9.23 7.10
CA GLN A 78 8.20 -9.88 6.37
C GLN A 78 7.38 -10.83 7.25
N ILE A 79 6.06 -10.69 7.22
CA ILE A 79 5.10 -11.69 7.73
C ILE A 79 4.50 -12.42 6.54
N ASP A 80 4.93 -13.66 6.32
CA ASP A 80 4.51 -14.49 5.19
C ASP A 80 3.37 -15.44 5.58
N MET A 81 2.25 -15.37 4.88
CA MET A 81 1.03 -16.14 5.16
C MET A 81 0.52 -16.83 3.89
N PRO A 82 1.34 -17.71 3.27
CA PRO A 82 1.11 -18.18 1.91
C PRO A 82 -0.11 -19.11 1.76
N ASN A 83 -0.56 -19.73 2.85
CA ASN A 83 -1.67 -20.70 2.81
C ASN A 83 -3.03 -20.07 3.14
N VAL A 84 -3.06 -18.79 3.51
CA VAL A 84 -4.32 -18.10 3.83
C VAL A 84 -5.12 -17.93 2.54
N SER A 85 -6.34 -18.46 2.52
CA SER A 85 -7.24 -18.44 1.35
C SER A 85 -8.64 -17.91 1.66
N GLY A 86 -8.89 -17.57 2.92
CA GLY A 86 -10.14 -16.96 3.40
C GLY A 86 -9.96 -15.47 3.74
N GLN A 87 -10.60 -15.04 4.81
CA GLN A 87 -10.38 -13.72 5.39
C GLN A 87 -9.26 -13.78 6.45
N ALA A 88 -8.35 -12.81 6.38
CA ALA A 88 -7.41 -12.51 7.45
C ALA A 88 -7.86 -11.25 8.19
N PHE A 89 -7.65 -11.20 9.51
CA PHE A 89 -7.83 -10.00 10.30
C PHE A 89 -6.55 -9.69 11.08
N ILE A 90 -5.89 -8.60 10.75
CA ILE A 90 -4.59 -8.23 11.31
C ILE A 90 -4.67 -6.82 11.89
N ARG A 91 -4.26 -6.67 13.14
CA ARG A 91 -4.05 -5.37 13.77
C ARG A 91 -2.57 -5.20 14.10
N LEU A 92 -2.02 -4.05 13.71
CA LEU A 92 -0.63 -3.69 13.94
C LEU A 92 -0.55 -2.45 14.82
N SER A 93 0.55 -2.34 15.54
CA SER A 93 0.94 -1.15 16.29
C SER A 93 2.27 -0.62 15.77
N VAL A 94 2.63 0.60 16.19
CA VAL A 94 3.96 1.15 15.94
C VAL A 94 5.09 0.18 16.35
N ALA A 95 4.94 -0.54 17.47
CA ALA A 95 5.94 -1.52 17.91
C ALA A 95 6.00 -2.75 17.00
N SER A 96 4.88 -3.14 16.38
CA SER A 96 4.83 -4.24 15.42
C SER A 96 5.61 -3.93 14.14
N VAL A 97 5.75 -2.65 13.79
CA VAL A 97 6.42 -2.18 12.56
C VAL A 97 7.86 -1.77 12.84
N LEU A 98 8.11 -0.97 13.88
CA LEU A 98 9.45 -0.51 14.27
C LEU A 98 10.35 -1.59 14.86
N GLN A 99 9.86 -2.83 14.98
CA GLN A 99 10.71 -3.97 15.26
C GLN A 99 11.56 -4.35 14.04
N SER A 100 11.10 -4.05 12.80
CA SER A 100 11.90 -4.24 11.59
C SER A 100 13.06 -3.26 11.55
N ASP A 101 14.18 -3.68 10.96
CA ASP A 101 15.36 -2.84 10.77
C ASP A 101 15.14 -1.70 9.75
N THR A 102 14.08 -1.81 8.93
CA THR A 102 13.76 -0.87 7.86
C THR A 102 12.58 0.04 8.18
N ASP A 103 12.05 -0.04 9.41
CA ASP A 103 10.77 0.57 9.82
C ASP A 103 9.60 0.22 8.87
N THR A 104 9.75 -0.86 8.08
CA THR A 104 8.78 -1.35 7.12
C THR A 104 8.43 -2.79 7.45
N LEU A 105 7.15 -3.08 7.65
CA LEU A 105 6.65 -4.44 7.79
C LEU A 105 5.82 -4.80 6.57
N GLU A 106 6.23 -5.84 5.85
CA GLU A 106 5.51 -6.38 4.70
C GLU A 106 4.64 -7.58 5.10
N LEU A 107 3.34 -7.51 4.78
CA LEU A 107 2.39 -8.59 4.93
C LEU A 107 2.19 -9.28 3.59
N VAL A 108 2.45 -10.59 3.53
CA VAL A 108 2.40 -11.35 2.27
C VAL A 108 1.28 -12.39 2.33
N LEU A 109 0.33 -12.28 1.40
CA LEU A 109 -0.83 -13.17 1.32
C LEU A 109 -1.10 -13.59 -0.14
N ASN A 110 -1.58 -14.82 -0.33
CA ASN A 110 -1.94 -15.35 -1.65
C ASN A 110 -3.43 -15.11 -1.96
N ALA A 111 -3.76 -13.91 -2.44
CA ALA A 111 -5.11 -13.52 -2.87
C ALA A 111 -6.21 -13.57 -1.77
N ALA A 112 -5.82 -13.74 -0.51
CA ALA A 112 -6.74 -13.68 0.62
C ALA A 112 -7.30 -12.27 0.78
N ALA A 113 -8.57 -12.19 1.21
CA ALA A 113 -9.12 -10.93 1.68
C ALA A 113 -8.47 -10.59 3.03
N LEU A 114 -8.00 -9.37 3.20
CA LEU A 114 -7.33 -8.89 4.41
C LEU A 114 -8.12 -7.72 5.00
N THR A 115 -8.60 -7.87 6.23
CA THR A 115 -8.99 -6.71 7.04
C THR A 115 -7.76 -6.29 7.86
N LEU A 116 -7.31 -5.06 7.65
CA LEU A 116 -6.09 -4.53 8.23
C LEU A 116 -6.39 -3.31 9.09
N ASN A 117 -5.78 -3.24 10.28
CA ASN A 117 -5.80 -2.07 11.13
C ASN A 117 -4.36 -1.61 11.43
N THR A 118 -3.99 -0.46 10.89
CA THR A 118 -2.70 0.24 11.07
C THR A 118 -2.84 1.58 11.78
N ALA A 119 -3.99 1.95 12.36
CA ALA A 119 -4.16 3.26 13.01
C ALA A 119 -3.19 3.51 14.17
N ALA A 120 -2.79 2.45 14.87
CA ALA A 120 -1.81 2.54 15.94
C ALA A 120 -0.35 2.57 15.43
N VAL A 121 -0.13 2.47 14.12
CA VAL A 121 1.18 2.66 13.45
C VAL A 121 1.40 4.13 13.15
N GLY A 122 0.41 4.79 12.54
CA GLY A 122 0.51 6.17 12.06
C GLY A 122 1.61 6.35 10.99
N GLU A 123 2.17 7.54 10.89
CA GLU A 123 3.25 7.87 9.93
C GLU A 123 4.65 7.38 10.36
N SER A 124 4.78 6.84 11.58
CA SER A 124 6.10 6.50 12.15
C SER A 124 6.71 5.23 11.56
N GLY A 125 5.92 4.38 10.92
CA GLY A 125 6.38 3.17 10.25
C GLY A 125 5.53 2.88 9.02
N ARG A 126 6.06 2.07 8.11
CA ARG A 126 5.41 1.74 6.84
C ARG A 126 4.87 0.31 6.88
N VAL A 127 3.59 0.14 6.56
CA VAL A 127 3.00 -1.19 6.34
C VAL A 127 2.85 -1.41 4.86
N VAL A 128 3.53 -2.43 4.34
CA VAL A 128 3.41 -2.85 2.95
C VAL A 128 2.56 -4.11 2.90
N VAL A 129 1.67 -4.22 1.92
CA VAL A 129 0.84 -5.40 1.72
C VAL A 129 1.10 -5.94 0.32
N ARG A 130 1.57 -7.19 0.26
CA ARG A 130 1.71 -7.96 -0.97
C ARG A 130 0.59 -8.97 -1.06
N THR A 131 -0.51 -8.59 -1.69
CA THR A 131 -1.65 -9.47 -1.96
C THR A 131 -2.37 -9.01 -3.23
N THR A 132 -2.93 -9.96 -3.97
CA THR A 132 -3.87 -9.68 -5.07
C THR A 132 -5.34 -9.75 -4.61
N GLY A 133 -5.57 -10.01 -3.32
CA GLY A 133 -6.90 -10.03 -2.72
C GLY A 133 -7.33 -8.64 -2.25
N LEU A 134 -8.61 -8.49 -1.93
CA LEU A 134 -9.13 -7.23 -1.38
C LEU A 134 -8.54 -6.97 0.01
N VAL A 135 -7.92 -5.80 0.18
CA VAL A 135 -7.53 -5.23 1.47
C VAL A 135 -8.60 -4.24 1.91
N THR A 136 -9.16 -4.42 3.10
CA THR A 136 -10.13 -3.50 3.70
C THR A 136 -9.52 -2.90 4.97
N LEU A 137 -9.38 -1.59 5.02
CA LEU A 137 -8.90 -0.88 6.19
C LEU A 137 -9.99 -0.82 7.26
N HIS A 138 -9.58 -1.04 8.52
CA HIS A 138 -10.50 -1.08 9.64
C HIS A 138 -10.91 0.34 10.07
N HIS A 139 -12.13 0.49 10.59
CA HIS A 139 -12.76 1.79 10.91
C HIS A 139 -12.25 2.41 12.22
N GLU A 140 -10.95 2.29 12.49
CA GLU A 140 -10.31 2.91 13.66
C GLU A 140 -9.29 3.91 13.16
N GLY A 141 -9.49 5.21 13.41
CA GLY A 141 -8.50 6.25 13.12
C GLY A 141 -8.03 6.34 11.68
N ASP A 142 -7.04 7.20 11.46
CA ASP A 142 -6.42 7.42 10.16
C ASP A 142 -5.46 6.25 9.85
N GLN A 143 -5.58 5.64 8.68
CA GLN A 143 -4.81 4.44 8.32
C GLN A 143 -3.75 4.78 7.27
N TYR A 144 -2.59 4.12 7.37
CA TYR A 144 -1.50 4.26 6.41
C TYR A 144 -1.16 2.88 5.86
N VAL A 145 -1.28 2.69 4.54
CA VAL A 145 -0.99 1.42 3.88
C VAL A 145 -0.32 1.65 2.53
N THR A 146 0.55 0.73 2.14
CA THR A 146 1.20 0.71 0.82
C THR A 146 1.05 -0.68 0.21
N VAL A 147 0.71 -0.78 -1.07
CA VAL A 147 0.72 -2.04 -1.84
C VAL A 147 2.16 -2.30 -2.30
N SER A 148 2.60 -3.55 -2.22
CA SER A 148 3.93 -3.95 -2.67
C SER A 148 4.09 -3.77 -4.18
N ASP A 149 5.29 -3.42 -4.64
CA ASP A 149 5.56 -3.16 -6.05
C ASP A 149 5.28 -4.37 -6.95
N LEU A 150 4.87 -4.09 -8.20
CA LEU A 150 4.53 -5.08 -9.24
C LEU A 150 3.34 -5.99 -8.88
N VAL A 151 2.58 -5.66 -7.84
CA VAL A 151 1.35 -6.35 -7.47
C VAL A 151 0.18 -5.44 -7.74
N ASN A 152 -0.83 -5.98 -8.42
CA ASN A 152 -2.13 -5.33 -8.56
C ASN A 152 -2.85 -5.38 -7.20
N GLY A 153 -2.82 -4.26 -6.49
CA GLY A 153 -3.51 -4.01 -5.25
C GLY A 153 -4.99 -3.71 -5.46
N ASN A 154 -5.79 -4.14 -4.50
CA ASN A 154 -7.18 -3.73 -4.37
C ASN A 154 -7.40 -3.33 -2.92
N VAL A 155 -7.50 -2.03 -2.66
CA VAL A 155 -7.58 -1.48 -1.30
C VAL A 155 -8.83 -0.65 -1.15
N GLN A 156 -9.58 -0.92 -0.08
CA GLN A 156 -10.74 -0.17 0.35
C GLN A 156 -10.43 0.47 1.70
N GLY A 157 -10.36 1.80 1.74
CA GLY A 157 -10.33 2.60 2.95
C GLY A 157 -11.68 2.64 3.66
N ASN A 158 -11.75 3.39 4.75
CA ASN A 158 -12.84 3.37 5.71
C ASN A 158 -13.61 4.70 5.78
N ILE A 159 -14.06 5.11 6.97
CA ILE A 159 -14.80 6.38 7.19
C ILE A 159 -13.90 7.50 7.75
N LYS A 160 -12.59 7.28 7.70
CA LYS A 160 -11.54 8.10 8.30
C LYS A 160 -10.57 8.48 7.21
N ASN A 161 -9.71 9.44 7.53
CA ASN A 161 -8.72 9.94 6.59
C ASN A 161 -7.64 8.87 6.41
N ASP A 162 -7.64 8.22 5.26
CA ASP A 162 -6.71 7.16 4.94
C ASP A 162 -5.66 7.63 3.94
N THR A 163 -4.43 7.18 4.12
CA THR A 163 -3.35 7.31 3.13
C THR A 163 -3.09 5.93 2.53
N ILE A 164 -3.52 5.77 1.28
CA ILE A 164 -3.41 4.53 0.53
C ILE A 164 -2.46 4.76 -0.64
N ARG A 165 -1.40 3.97 -0.71
CA ARG A 165 -0.46 3.99 -1.83
C ARG A 165 -0.48 2.65 -2.56
N GLY A 166 -0.64 2.69 -3.87
CA GLY A 166 -0.39 1.59 -4.79
C GLY A 166 1.09 1.23 -4.87
N GLY A 167 1.41 0.27 -5.71
CA GLY A 167 2.77 -0.08 -6.11
C GLY A 167 3.00 0.23 -7.59
N ALA A 168 3.93 -0.48 -8.22
CA ALA A 168 4.09 -0.46 -9.69
C ALA A 168 3.08 -1.35 -10.46
N GLY A 169 2.00 -1.80 -9.81
CA GLY A 169 0.98 -2.70 -10.38
C GLY A 169 -0.21 -1.96 -10.98
N HIS A 170 -1.21 -2.66 -11.49
CA HIS A 170 -2.49 -2.04 -11.87
C HIS A 170 -3.45 -2.07 -10.68
N ASP A 171 -3.55 -0.95 -9.98
CA ASP A 171 -4.17 -0.88 -8.66
C ASP A 171 -5.59 -0.30 -8.71
N VAL A 172 -6.42 -0.76 -7.78
CA VAL A 172 -7.76 -0.22 -7.53
C VAL A 172 -7.81 0.25 -6.09
N LEU A 173 -7.86 1.56 -5.89
CA LEU A 173 -7.79 2.22 -4.59
C LEU A 173 -9.08 3.00 -4.34
N HIS A 174 -9.79 2.66 -3.28
CA HIS A 174 -10.99 3.38 -2.84
C HIS A 174 -10.70 4.03 -1.48
N GLY A 175 -10.86 5.36 -1.36
CA GLY A 175 -10.67 6.11 -0.11
C GLY A 175 -11.76 5.80 0.91
N GLY A 176 -13.02 6.02 0.53
CA GLY A 176 -14.16 5.75 1.39
C GLY A 176 -14.81 7.06 1.84
N ASP A 177 -15.25 7.17 3.08
CA ASP A 177 -15.59 8.49 3.62
C ASP A 177 -14.35 9.06 4.30
N GLY A 178 -14.10 10.36 4.24
CA GLY A 178 -12.94 10.97 4.88
C GLY A 178 -12.26 11.97 3.97
N ALA A 179 -11.20 12.61 4.44
CA ALA A 179 -10.29 13.34 3.57
C ALA A 179 -9.09 12.45 3.30
N ASP A 180 -9.13 11.73 2.19
CA ASP A 180 -8.19 10.66 1.87
C ASP A 180 -7.04 11.15 0.99
N THR A 181 -5.93 10.42 1.02
CA THR A 181 -4.83 10.58 0.07
C THR A 181 -4.58 9.24 -0.61
N LEU A 182 -4.88 9.18 -1.90
CA LEU A 182 -4.71 8.01 -2.75
C LEU A 182 -3.58 8.26 -3.73
N ALA A 183 -2.62 7.35 -3.84
CA ALA A 183 -1.54 7.44 -4.82
C ALA A 183 -1.44 6.14 -5.63
N GLY A 184 -1.60 6.18 -6.95
CA GLY A 184 -1.47 5.01 -7.82
C GLY A 184 -0.02 4.53 -7.97
N ASN A 185 0.92 5.47 -7.98
CA ASN A 185 2.35 5.26 -8.22
C ASN A 185 2.67 4.84 -9.65
N GLY A 186 2.69 3.56 -9.99
CA GLY A 186 3.03 3.15 -11.35
C GLY A 186 2.09 2.08 -11.84
N GLY A 187 1.66 2.17 -13.09
CA GLY A 187 0.73 1.20 -13.64
C GLY A 187 -0.42 1.89 -14.33
N ASN A 188 -1.60 1.28 -14.31
CA ASN A 188 -2.79 1.89 -14.90
C ASN A 188 -3.84 1.73 -13.82
N ASP A 189 -4.05 2.79 -13.07
CA ASP A 189 -4.70 2.70 -11.78
C ASP A 189 -6.12 3.27 -11.83
N VAL A 190 -6.96 2.78 -10.92
CA VAL A 190 -8.29 3.34 -10.65
C VAL A 190 -8.29 3.85 -9.22
N LEU A 191 -8.41 5.18 -9.07
CA LEU A 191 -8.48 5.83 -7.76
C LEU A 191 -9.87 6.47 -7.60
N GLU A 192 -10.57 6.10 -6.54
CA GLU A 192 -11.88 6.63 -6.20
C GLU A 192 -11.85 7.22 -4.77
N GLY A 193 -11.89 8.54 -4.64
CA GLY A 193 -11.93 9.24 -3.35
C GLY A 193 -13.19 8.89 -2.54
N ASN A 194 -14.34 8.88 -3.22
CA ASN A 194 -15.68 8.70 -2.69
C ASN A 194 -16.21 9.93 -1.95
N ALA A 195 -16.24 9.98 -0.61
CA ALA A 195 -16.88 11.08 0.10
C ALA A 195 -15.90 11.85 0.96
N GLY A 196 -15.84 13.16 0.78
CA GLY A 196 -14.98 14.07 1.53
C GLY A 196 -14.05 14.82 0.58
N SER A 197 -12.92 15.32 1.08
CA SER A 197 -12.05 16.19 0.26
C SER A 197 -10.72 15.51 0.08
N ASP A 198 -10.55 14.90 -1.08
CA ASP A 198 -9.55 13.88 -1.33
C ASP A 198 -8.39 14.42 -2.17
N ILE A 199 -7.22 13.81 -2.00
CA ILE A 199 -6.04 14.04 -2.84
C ILE A 199 -5.78 12.76 -3.63
N LEU A 200 -5.93 12.84 -4.95
CA LEU A 200 -5.73 11.72 -5.86
C LEU A 200 -4.46 11.97 -6.68
N ILE A 201 -3.41 11.22 -6.39
CA ILE A 201 -2.12 11.27 -7.07
C ILE A 201 -2.08 10.15 -8.09
N ALA A 202 -2.12 10.48 -9.38
CA ALA A 202 -2.15 9.48 -10.46
C ALA A 202 -0.92 8.56 -10.40
N GLY A 203 0.27 9.15 -10.49
CA GLY A 203 1.48 8.39 -10.79
C GLY A 203 1.68 8.21 -12.29
N SER A 204 2.58 7.31 -12.68
CA SER A 204 2.89 7.01 -14.07
C SER A 204 1.94 5.98 -14.68
N GLY A 205 1.53 6.23 -15.92
CA GLY A 205 0.75 5.33 -16.77
C GLY A 205 -0.66 5.85 -17.03
N ASN A 206 -1.61 4.99 -17.42
CA ASN A 206 -2.94 5.43 -17.84
C ASN A 206 -3.96 5.25 -16.73
N ASP A 207 -4.23 6.33 -16.02
CA ASP A 207 -5.02 6.29 -14.78
C ASP A 207 -6.43 6.83 -14.97
N ARG A 208 -7.34 6.36 -14.11
CA ARG A 208 -8.71 6.86 -14.02
C ARG A 208 -8.98 7.30 -12.58
N LEU A 209 -9.27 8.59 -12.41
CA LEU A 209 -9.45 9.23 -11.11
C LEU A 209 -10.88 9.74 -10.97
N SER A 210 -11.52 9.46 -9.84
CA SER A 210 -12.83 9.99 -9.45
C SER A 210 -12.72 10.59 -8.05
N GLY A 211 -12.85 11.90 -7.91
CA GLY A 211 -12.78 12.56 -6.60
C GLY A 211 -14.00 12.26 -5.74
N GLY A 212 -15.17 12.20 -6.37
CA GLY A 212 -16.44 11.94 -5.72
C GLY A 212 -17.06 13.20 -5.13
N ALA A 213 -17.54 13.09 -3.90
CA ALA A 213 -18.29 14.14 -3.22
C ALA A 213 -17.39 14.98 -2.33
N GLY A 214 -16.99 16.15 -2.81
CA GLY A 214 -16.39 17.19 -1.98
C GLY A 214 -15.53 18.11 -2.83
N SER A 215 -14.37 18.48 -2.31
CA SER A 215 -13.44 19.40 -2.99
C SER A 215 -12.10 18.72 -3.14
N ASP A 216 -11.88 18.18 -4.33
CA ASP A 216 -10.82 17.20 -4.54
C ASP A 216 -9.63 17.80 -5.29
N VAL A 217 -8.47 17.19 -5.11
CA VAL A 217 -7.22 17.61 -5.75
C VAL A 217 -6.68 16.46 -6.57
N TYR A 218 -6.62 16.65 -7.88
CA TYR A 218 -6.03 15.67 -8.80
C TYR A 218 -4.59 16.07 -9.09
N VAL A 219 -3.64 15.34 -8.51
CA VAL A 219 -2.21 15.60 -8.64
C VAL A 219 -1.63 14.69 -9.70
N LEU A 220 -0.96 15.29 -10.69
CA LEU A 220 -0.28 14.56 -11.74
C LEU A 220 1.22 14.62 -11.49
N ASP A 221 1.79 13.43 -11.29
CA ASP A 221 3.20 13.21 -10.97
C ASP A 221 3.74 12.06 -11.84
N MET A 222 3.91 12.35 -13.14
CA MET A 222 4.30 11.38 -14.18
C MET A 222 5.69 11.75 -14.72
N ASP A 223 6.76 11.39 -14.01
CA ASP A 223 8.12 11.80 -14.39
C ASP A 223 8.98 10.66 -14.95
N ASP A 224 8.36 9.57 -15.44
CA ASP A 224 9.06 8.43 -16.03
C ASP A 224 9.36 8.59 -17.54
N GLY A 225 8.86 9.65 -18.16
CA GLY A 225 9.02 9.93 -19.59
C GLY A 225 8.14 9.07 -20.50
N ALA A 226 7.21 8.27 -19.95
CA ALA A 226 6.22 7.54 -20.72
C ALA A 226 5.09 8.44 -21.22
N VAL A 227 4.45 8.06 -22.32
CA VAL A 227 3.18 8.66 -22.73
C VAL A 227 2.09 8.15 -21.79
N SER A 228 1.42 9.07 -21.09
CA SER A 228 0.33 8.76 -20.18
C SER A 228 -0.92 9.57 -20.50
N VAL A 229 -2.07 8.96 -20.21
CA VAL A 229 -3.38 9.59 -20.27
C VAL A 229 -4.08 9.39 -18.93
N THR A 230 -4.37 10.48 -18.23
CA THR A 230 -5.19 10.44 -17.02
C THR A 230 -6.59 10.93 -17.31
N THR A 231 -7.57 10.12 -16.92
CA THR A 231 -8.98 10.42 -17.09
C THR A 231 -9.58 10.84 -15.75
N LEU A 232 -10.13 12.05 -15.68
CA LEU A 232 -10.89 12.56 -14.54
C LEU A 232 -12.37 12.35 -14.83
N VAL A 233 -13.05 11.59 -13.99
CA VAL A 233 -14.39 11.06 -14.27
C VAL A 233 -15.51 12.02 -13.88
N ASP A 234 -15.33 12.76 -12.79
CA ASP A 234 -16.38 13.52 -12.12
C ASP A 234 -15.94 14.92 -11.71
N TYR A 235 -14.86 15.43 -12.33
CA TYR A 235 -14.37 16.78 -12.09
C TYR A 235 -15.50 17.82 -12.25
N HIS A 236 -15.77 18.56 -11.19
CA HIS A 236 -16.88 19.50 -11.13
C HIS A 236 -16.37 20.95 -11.25
N GLU A 237 -16.34 21.46 -12.49
CA GLU A 237 -15.85 22.82 -12.82
C GLU A 237 -16.47 23.98 -12.00
N ALA A 238 -17.68 23.79 -11.44
CA ALA A 238 -18.35 24.79 -10.62
C ALA A 238 -17.91 24.78 -9.14
N ASN A 239 -17.10 23.80 -8.71
CA ASN A 239 -16.48 23.81 -7.39
C ASN A 239 -15.12 24.51 -7.45
N ALA A 240 -15.06 25.76 -6.99
CA ALA A 240 -13.81 26.55 -7.01
C ALA A 240 -12.70 26.00 -6.09
N LEU A 241 -12.99 25.00 -5.27
CA LEU A 241 -12.01 24.33 -4.40
C LEU A 241 -11.51 23.01 -4.98
N GLU A 242 -12.09 22.53 -6.08
CA GLU A 242 -11.60 21.38 -6.84
C GLU A 242 -10.61 21.87 -7.91
N TYR A 243 -9.45 21.23 -8.02
CA TYR A 243 -8.45 21.64 -9.00
C TYR A 243 -7.51 20.51 -9.44
N ILE A 244 -6.93 20.71 -10.62
CA ILE A 244 -5.90 19.84 -11.19
C ILE A 244 -4.54 20.47 -10.87
N ASP A 245 -3.71 19.74 -10.14
CA ASP A 245 -2.36 20.14 -9.79
C ASP A 245 -1.32 19.56 -10.76
N LEU A 246 -0.70 20.45 -11.53
CA LEU A 246 0.37 20.13 -12.48
C LEU A 246 1.75 20.55 -11.99
N ARG A 247 1.90 20.97 -10.72
CA ARG A 247 3.16 21.54 -10.21
C ARG A 247 4.30 20.52 -10.16
N ALA A 248 4.00 19.23 -10.07
CA ALA A 248 5.00 18.16 -10.10
C ALA A 248 5.44 17.80 -11.54
N MET A 249 4.71 18.25 -12.57
CA MET A 249 5.04 17.93 -13.96
C MET A 249 6.22 18.76 -14.47
N THR A 250 7.37 18.12 -14.67
CA THR A 250 8.61 18.75 -15.15
C THR A 250 8.47 19.37 -16.55
N GLY A 251 7.58 18.82 -17.39
CA GLY A 251 7.26 19.33 -18.72
C GLY A 251 6.36 20.57 -18.76
N VAL A 252 5.76 20.96 -17.63
CA VAL A 252 4.84 22.12 -17.54
C VAL A 252 5.60 23.32 -16.98
N THR A 253 6.28 24.06 -17.87
CA THR A 253 7.05 25.26 -17.48
C THR A 253 6.25 26.56 -17.50
N GLY A 254 5.01 26.52 -18.00
CA GLY A 254 4.12 27.66 -18.14
C GLY A 254 2.77 27.25 -18.76
N LEU A 255 1.79 28.16 -18.78
CA LEU A 255 0.49 27.87 -19.39
C LEU A 255 0.56 27.77 -20.92
N ASP A 256 1.60 28.34 -21.53
CA ASP A 256 1.86 28.28 -22.97
C ASP A 256 2.27 26.89 -23.46
N THR A 257 2.66 25.98 -22.56
CA THR A 257 2.93 24.57 -22.89
C THR A 257 1.67 23.71 -22.88
N LEU A 258 0.52 24.26 -22.48
CA LEU A 258 -0.75 23.54 -22.40
C LEU A 258 -1.58 23.79 -23.66
N THR A 259 -2.11 22.71 -24.25
CA THR A 259 -3.12 22.80 -25.31
C THR A 259 -4.43 22.21 -24.79
N ILE A 260 -5.47 23.04 -24.73
CA ILE A 260 -6.81 22.63 -24.33
C ILE A 260 -7.68 22.48 -25.58
N ALA A 261 -8.33 21.33 -25.75
CA ALA A 261 -9.20 21.03 -26.87
C ALA A 261 -10.40 20.17 -26.46
N ASP A 262 -11.49 20.24 -27.21
CA ASP A 262 -12.61 19.31 -27.09
C ASP A 262 -12.31 18.05 -27.92
N ASP A 263 -12.61 16.86 -27.38
CA ASP A 263 -12.40 15.59 -28.08
C ASP A 263 -13.51 15.22 -29.07
N GLY A 264 -14.58 16.01 -29.15
CA GLY A 264 -15.76 15.76 -29.96
C GLY A 264 -16.75 14.76 -29.33
N ALA A 265 -16.45 14.24 -28.14
CA ALA A 265 -17.33 13.41 -27.32
C ALA A 265 -17.90 14.17 -26.11
N GLY A 266 -17.59 15.47 -25.99
CA GLY A 266 -18.04 16.32 -24.88
C GLY A 266 -17.07 16.34 -23.70
N ASN A 267 -15.81 15.94 -23.93
CA ASN A 267 -14.76 15.99 -22.92
C ASN A 267 -13.69 17.01 -23.31
N ALA A 268 -13.11 17.65 -22.30
CA ALA A 268 -11.98 18.53 -22.45
C ALA A 268 -10.71 17.69 -22.36
N THR A 269 -9.75 17.99 -23.24
CA THR A 269 -8.42 17.40 -23.24
C THR A 269 -7.40 18.48 -22.95
N ILE A 270 -6.52 18.22 -21.99
CA ILE A 270 -5.40 19.11 -21.65
C ILE A 270 -4.12 18.36 -22.01
N ASN A 271 -3.43 18.82 -23.04
CA ASN A 271 -2.23 18.18 -23.58
C ASN A 271 -0.99 18.97 -23.18
N PHE A 272 0.05 18.28 -22.73
CA PHE A 272 1.35 18.86 -22.38
C PHE A 272 2.47 17.84 -22.59
N GLY A 273 3.44 18.16 -23.44
CA GLY A 273 4.49 17.21 -23.81
C GLY A 273 3.92 15.92 -24.39
N SER A 274 4.28 14.79 -23.78
CA SER A 274 3.79 13.44 -24.10
C SER A 274 2.55 13.02 -23.32
N HIS A 275 1.99 13.90 -22.48
CA HIS A 275 0.92 13.55 -21.55
C HIS A 275 -0.38 14.24 -21.92
N SER A 276 -1.49 13.60 -21.57
CA SER A 276 -2.84 14.15 -21.75
C SER A 276 -3.68 13.92 -20.50
N ILE A 277 -4.53 14.89 -20.21
CA ILE A 277 -5.62 14.75 -19.24
C ILE A 277 -6.92 14.78 -20.02
N VAL A 278 -7.81 13.84 -19.76
CA VAL A 278 -9.19 13.84 -20.26
C VAL A 278 -10.10 14.16 -19.09
N VAL A 279 -10.89 15.22 -19.21
CA VAL A 279 -11.88 15.61 -18.20
C VAL A 279 -13.25 15.25 -18.75
N GLU A 280 -13.83 14.16 -18.23
CA GLU A 280 -15.09 13.63 -18.72
C GLU A 280 -16.26 14.58 -18.43
N GLY A 281 -17.12 14.80 -19.43
CA GLY A 281 -18.34 15.60 -19.27
C GLY A 281 -18.14 17.11 -19.14
N VAL A 282 -16.90 17.60 -19.25
CA VAL A 282 -16.56 19.03 -19.25
C VAL A 282 -16.18 19.45 -20.67
N ALA A 283 -16.87 20.43 -21.25
CA ALA A 283 -16.52 20.92 -22.58
C ALA A 283 -15.35 21.93 -22.51
N ALA A 284 -14.45 21.91 -23.49
CA ALA A 284 -13.42 22.94 -23.59
C ALA A 284 -14.06 24.30 -23.93
N ALA A 285 -13.68 25.37 -23.22
CA ALA A 285 -14.15 26.72 -23.54
C ALA A 285 -13.62 27.16 -24.92
N SER A 286 -14.54 27.62 -25.78
CA SER A 286 -14.28 28.08 -27.15
C SER A 286 -13.57 29.41 -27.24
#